data_AF-A0A7S2HCK5-F1
#
_entry.id   AF-A0A7S2HCK5-F1
#
_cell.length_a   1.000
_cell.length_b   1.000
_cell.length_c   1.000
_cell.angle_alpha   90.00
_cell.angle_beta   90.00
_cell.angle_gamma   90.00
#
_symmetry.space_group_name_H-M   'P 1'
#
loop_
_entity.id
_entity.type
_entity.pdbx_description
1 polymer ?
#
loop_
_entity_poly.entity_id
_entity_poly.type
_entity_poly.pdbx_seq_one_letter_code
_entity_poly.pdbx_strand_id
1 'polypeptide(L)'
;MKQATDFESVLPQMKQVLEHLEHFLHTDLHLLVSLWRVLQMHLKQREKAAGGEGKVTLDDTSVAVIYRHLLPAASLVPHNPQLSDVMWTVLSQLSVFQRFLIYSCWETQYDGFLLKLAHEKTKA
;
A
#
# COMPACT_ATOMS: atom_id res chain seq x y z
N MET A 1 5.80 -20.60 14.85
CA MET A 1 5.48 -19.80 13.65
C MET A 1 6.50 -20.13 12.57
N LYS A 2 6.08 -20.52 11.36
CA LYS A 2 7.02 -20.70 10.24
C LYS A 2 7.41 -19.32 9.73
N GLN A 3 8.71 -19.07 9.57
CA GLN A 3 9.17 -17.86 8.90
C GLN A 3 8.74 -17.95 7.43
N ALA A 4 8.08 -16.90 6.95
CA ALA A 4 7.68 -16.84 5.56
C ALA A 4 8.89 -16.59 4.66
N THR A 5 9.00 -17.38 3.59
CA THR A 5 10.10 -17.28 2.61
C THR A 5 9.66 -16.63 1.30
N ASP A 6 8.35 -16.48 1.08
CA ASP A 6 7.78 -15.94 -0.15
C ASP A 6 6.59 -15.03 0.15
N PHE A 7 6.51 -13.89 -0.53
CA PHE A 7 5.49 -12.87 -0.31
C PHE A 7 4.08 -13.36 -0.67
N GLU A 8 3.95 -14.12 -1.76
CA GLU A 8 2.65 -14.63 -2.21
C GLU A 8 2.04 -15.60 -1.19
N SER A 9 2.88 -16.37 -0.49
CA SER A 9 2.43 -17.29 0.57
C SER A 9 1.87 -16.58 1.81
N VAL A 10 2.26 -15.33 2.06
CA VAL A 10 1.85 -14.55 3.25
C VAL A 10 0.68 -13.64 2.97
N LEU A 11 0.49 -13.26 1.70
CA LEU A 11 -0.53 -12.30 1.27
C LEU A 11 -1.93 -12.59 1.83
N PRO A 12 -2.44 -13.83 1.84
CA PRO A 12 -3.75 -14.14 2.42
C PRO A 12 -3.82 -13.90 3.94
N GLN A 13 -2.76 -14.24 4.66
CA GLN A 13 -2.67 -14.10 6.13
C GLN A 13 -2.49 -12.62 6.50
N MET A 14 -1.63 -11.91 5.75
CA MET A 14 -1.45 -10.47 5.88
C MET A 14 -2.77 -9.75 5.64
N LYS A 15 -3.53 -10.12 4.60
CA LYS A 15 -4.85 -9.54 4.33
C LYS A 15 -5.80 -9.69 5.53
N GLN A 16 -5.89 -10.87 6.14
CA GLN A 16 -6.74 -11.08 7.32
C GLN A 16 -6.34 -10.18 8.50
N VAL A 17 -5.05 -10.01 8.73
CA VAL A 17 -4.54 -9.11 9.79
C VAL A 17 -4.83 -7.65 9.44
N LEU A 18 -4.64 -7.25 8.18
CA LEU A 18 -4.92 -5.90 7.71
C LEU A 18 -6.41 -5.55 7.74
N GLU A 19 -7.29 -6.53 7.51
CA GLU A 19 -8.73 -6.38 7.70
C GLU A 19 -9.10 -6.14 9.18
N HIS A 20 -8.35 -6.70 10.13
CA HIS A 20 -8.57 -6.40 11.56
C HIS A 20 -7.95 -5.07 11.99
N LEU A 21 -6.82 -4.69 11.39
CA LEU A 21 -6.16 -3.43 11.69
C LEU A 21 -6.83 -2.24 11.02
N GLU A 22 -7.57 -2.45 9.93
CA GLU A 22 -8.33 -1.52 9.08
C GLU A 22 -8.02 -0.02 9.30
N HIS A 23 -8.53 0.55 10.39
CA HIS A 23 -8.43 1.98 10.69
C HIS A 23 -7.24 2.39 11.55
N PHE A 24 -6.55 1.47 12.20
CA PHE A 24 -5.48 1.75 13.17
C PHE A 24 -4.07 1.55 12.62
N LEU A 25 -3.92 1.03 11.40
CA LEU A 25 -2.58 0.81 10.83
C LEU A 25 -1.72 2.09 10.77
N HIS A 26 -2.34 3.26 10.61
CA HIS A 26 -1.66 4.55 10.63
C HIS A 26 -1.00 4.91 11.98
N THR A 27 -1.45 4.27 13.07
CA THR A 27 -0.88 4.49 14.43
C THR A 27 0.47 3.79 14.61
N ASP A 28 0.78 2.79 13.79
CA ASP A 28 2.07 2.12 13.76
C ASP A 28 2.80 2.42 12.45
N LEU A 29 3.51 3.55 12.46
CA LEU A 29 4.28 4.00 11.31
C LEU A 29 5.36 2.98 10.91
N HIS A 30 5.96 2.29 11.88
CA HIS A 30 7.03 1.34 11.61
C HIS A 30 6.49 0.13 10.84
N LEU A 31 5.34 -0.40 11.25
CA LEU A 31 4.63 -1.45 10.53
C LEU A 31 4.22 -0.97 9.13
N LEU A 32 3.61 0.21 9.03
CA LEU A 32 3.16 0.76 7.74
C LEU A 32 4.32 0.91 6.75
N VAL A 33 5.44 1.52 7.16
CA VAL A 33 6.64 1.66 6.31
C VAL A 33 7.21 0.28 5.94
N SER A 34 7.20 -0.68 6.86
CA SER A 34 7.68 -2.04 6.60
C SER A 34 6.82 -2.73 5.53
N LEU A 35 5.50 -2.60 5.59
CA LEU A 35 4.60 -3.17 4.59
C LEU A 35 4.86 -2.60 3.18
N TRP A 36 5.08 -1.28 3.08
CA TRP A 36 5.46 -0.66 1.81
C TRP A 36 6.82 -1.15 1.29
N ARG A 37 7.80 -1.35 2.17
CA ARG A 37 9.12 -1.92 1.79
C ARG A 37 9.01 -3.37 1.33
N VAL A 38 8.15 -4.17 1.96
CA VAL A 38 7.89 -5.55 1.52
C VAL A 38 7.30 -5.56 0.10
N LEU A 39 6.31 -4.70 -0.18
CA LEU A 39 5.78 -4.53 -1.55
C LEU A 39 6.87 -4.09 -2.54
N GLN A 40 7.72 -3.14 -2.16
CA GLN A 40 8.83 -2.70 -3.00
C GLN A 40 9.80 -3.86 -3.33
N MET A 41 10.13 -4.69 -2.33
CA MET A 41 10.99 -5.85 -2.53
C MET A 41 10.34 -6.87 -3.47
N HIS A 42 9.03 -7.12 -3.31
CA HIS A 42 8.28 -8.01 -4.18
C HIS A 42 8.27 -7.52 -5.64
N LEU A 43 8.05 -6.22 -5.86
CA LEU A 43 8.12 -5.62 -7.20
C LEU A 43 9.50 -5.77 -7.84
N LYS A 44 10.57 -5.48 -7.09
CA LYS A 44 11.96 -5.66 -7.57
C LYS A 44 12.27 -7.11 -7.93
N GLN A 45 11.76 -8.07 -7.16
CA GLN A 45 11.93 -9.49 -7.47
C GLN A 45 11.23 -9.86 -8.78
N ARG A 46 10.00 -9.36 -9.00
CA ARG A 46 9.25 -9.57 -10.24
C ARG A 46 9.90 -8.90 -11.44
N GLU A 47 10.38 -7.66 -11.30
CA GLU A 47 11.13 -6.94 -12.34
C GLU A 47 12.38 -7.73 -12.76
N LYS A 48 13.14 -8.23 -11.77
CA LYS A 48 14.32 -9.06 -12.03
C LYS A 48 13.96 -10.37 -12.74
N ALA A 49 12.86 -11.01 -12.36
CA ALA A 49 12.38 -12.22 -13.02
C ALA A 49 11.91 -11.97 -14.46
N ALA A 50 11.43 -10.77 -14.76
CA ALA A 50 10.97 -10.35 -16.08
C ALA A 50 12.09 -9.83 -17.02
N GLY A 51 13.36 -9.94 -16.62
CA GLY A 51 14.49 -9.52 -17.44
C GLY A 51 14.97 -8.07 -17.22
N GLY A 52 14.50 -7.40 -16.17
CA GLY A 52 15.11 -6.16 -15.66
C GLY A 52 14.67 -4.86 -16.35
N GLU A 53 13.78 -4.91 -17.34
CA GLU A 53 13.28 -3.71 -18.01
C GLU A 53 11.77 -3.77 -18.21
N GLY A 54 11.02 -2.96 -17.44
CA GLY A 54 9.59 -2.79 -17.66
C GLY A 54 8.80 -2.38 -16.42
N LYS A 55 7.61 -1.79 -16.64
CA LYS A 55 6.63 -1.61 -15.56
C LYS A 55 6.12 -2.98 -15.12
N VAL A 56 6.05 -3.19 -13.81
CA VAL A 56 5.54 -4.44 -13.23
C VAL A 56 4.03 -4.32 -13.07
N THR A 57 3.32 -5.37 -13.50
CA THR A 57 1.90 -5.52 -13.21
C THR A 57 1.73 -6.33 -11.94
N LEU A 58 1.12 -5.73 -10.92
CA LEU A 58 0.70 -6.46 -9.71
C LEU A 58 -0.54 -7.32 -9.99
N ASP A 59 -0.71 -8.40 -9.24
CA ASP A 59 -1.99 -9.13 -9.24
C ASP A 59 -3.07 -8.33 -8.50
N ASP A 60 -4.34 -8.70 -8.74
CA ASP A 60 -5.50 -8.01 -8.17
C ASP A 60 -5.52 -8.02 -6.64
N THR A 61 -4.95 -9.05 -6.00
CA THR A 61 -4.90 -9.14 -4.54
C THR A 61 -3.91 -8.13 -3.97
N SER A 62 -2.72 -8.03 -4.57
CA SER A 62 -1.72 -7.01 -4.22
C SER A 62 -2.26 -5.59 -4.44
N VAL A 63 -2.94 -5.35 -5.55
CA VAL A 63 -3.62 -4.06 -5.83
C VAL A 63 -4.67 -3.76 -4.76
N ALA A 64 -5.49 -4.75 -4.38
CA ALA A 64 -6.50 -4.61 -3.32
C ALA A 64 -5.89 -4.26 -1.97
N VAL A 65 -4.76 -4.86 -1.60
CA VAL A 65 -4.06 -4.51 -0.35
C VAL A 65 -3.65 -3.03 -0.34
N ILE A 66 -3.17 -2.51 -1.47
CA ILE A 66 -2.76 -1.11 -1.58
C ILE A 66 -3.95 -0.17 -1.39
N TYR A 67 -5.00 -0.28 -2.22
CA TYR A 67 -6.08 0.71 -2.20
C TYR A 67 -7.01 0.56 -0.98
N ARG A 68 -7.15 -0.64 -0.39
CA ARG A 68 -8.04 -0.87 0.76
C ARG A 68 -7.40 -0.62 2.12
N HIS A 69 -6.09 -0.82 2.25
CA HIS A 69 -5.43 -0.80 3.56
C HIS A 69 -4.28 0.20 3.61
N LEU A 70 -3.31 0.10 2.70
CA LEU A 70 -2.07 0.86 2.83
C LEU A 70 -2.23 2.34 2.46
N LEU A 71 -2.95 2.64 1.37
CA LEU A 71 -3.20 4.03 0.96
C LEU A 71 -4.06 4.77 1.99
N PRO A 72 -5.21 4.21 2.45
CA PRO A 72 -5.99 4.82 3.53
C PRO A 72 -5.16 5.08 4.80
N ALA A 73 -4.39 4.11 5.26
CA ALA A 73 -3.56 4.26 6.45
C ALA A 73 -2.52 5.37 6.28
N ALA A 74 -1.86 5.44 5.12
CA ALA A 74 -0.87 6.47 4.85
C ALA A 74 -1.48 7.88 4.79
N SER A 75 -2.69 8.03 4.24
CA SER A 75 -3.41 9.30 4.21
C SER A 75 -3.77 9.85 5.60
N LEU A 76 -3.80 9.00 6.62
CA LEU A 76 -4.07 9.40 8.00
C LEU A 76 -2.80 9.83 8.76
N VAL A 77 -1.60 9.62 8.21
CA VAL A 77 -0.34 10.01 8.85
C VAL A 77 -0.02 11.48 8.52
N PRO A 78 -0.02 12.38 9.51
CA PRO A 78 0.27 13.79 9.25
C PRO A 78 1.76 14.04 8.98
N HIS A 79 2.06 14.93 8.03
CA HIS A 79 3.38 15.51 7.79
C HIS A 79 4.56 14.52 7.68
N ASN A 80 4.37 13.41 6.96
CA ASN A 80 5.41 12.39 6.80
C ASN A 80 5.89 12.24 5.34
N PRO A 81 6.83 13.11 4.87
CA PRO A 81 7.33 13.04 3.51
C PRO A 81 8.09 11.75 3.22
N GLN A 82 8.77 11.18 4.21
CA GLN A 82 9.51 9.91 4.04
C GLN A 82 8.57 8.76 3.69
N LEU A 83 7.39 8.70 4.32
CA LEU A 83 6.37 7.72 3.96
C LEU A 83 5.90 7.95 2.51
N SER A 84 5.65 9.19 2.11
CA SER A 84 5.28 9.54 0.73
C SER A 84 6.34 9.11 -0.29
N ASP A 85 7.63 9.29 0.00
CA ASP A 85 8.72 8.86 -0.89
C ASP A 85 8.75 7.34 -1.06
N VAL A 86 8.56 6.60 0.03
CA VAL A 86 8.51 5.13 0.00
C VAL A 86 7.29 4.67 -0.80
N MET A 87 6.12 5.27 -0.58
CA MET A 87 4.90 4.99 -1.34
C MET A 87 5.10 5.25 -2.83
N TRP A 88 5.66 6.42 -3.19
CA TRP A 88 5.88 6.80 -4.57
C TRP A 88 6.88 5.88 -5.27
N THR A 89 7.89 5.40 -4.55
CA THR A 89 8.84 4.42 -5.08
C THR A 89 8.15 3.11 -5.49
N VAL A 90 7.12 2.68 -4.75
CA VAL A 90 6.30 1.51 -5.10
C VAL A 90 5.36 1.84 -6.26
N LEU A 91 4.57 2.91 -6.15
CA LEU A 91 3.55 3.26 -7.14
C LEU A 91 4.16 3.59 -8.51
N SER A 92 5.33 4.23 -8.54
CA SER A 92 6.02 4.60 -9.79
C SER A 92 6.51 3.40 -10.59
N GLN A 93 6.67 2.21 -9.99
CA GLN A 93 7.02 0.97 -10.69
C GLN A 93 5.81 0.32 -11.39
N LEU A 94 4.59 0.70 -11.00
CA LEU A 94 3.36 0.17 -11.58
C LEU A 94 3.04 0.82 -12.92
N SER A 95 2.23 0.12 -13.72
CA SER A 95 1.66 0.70 -14.94
C SER A 95 0.78 1.92 -14.62
N VAL A 96 0.65 2.83 -15.59
CA VAL A 96 -0.25 4.01 -15.46
C VAL A 96 -1.67 3.56 -15.15
N PHE A 97 -2.14 2.50 -15.82
CA PHE A 97 -3.47 1.94 -15.60
C PHE A 97 -3.68 1.48 -14.16
N GLN A 98 -2.74 0.73 -13.57
CA GLN A 98 -2.86 0.27 -12.19
C GLN A 98 -2.81 1.41 -11.18
N ARG A 99 -1.96 2.43 -11.39
CA ARG A 99 -1.97 3.63 -10.54
C ARG A 99 -3.34 4.32 -10.58
N PHE A 100 -3.89 4.50 -11.77
CA PHE A 100 -5.22 5.12 -11.92
C PHE A 100 -6.29 4.30 -11.21
N LEU A 101 -6.30 2.98 -11.41
CA LEU A 101 -7.22 2.06 -10.72
C LEU A 101 -7.11 2.18 -9.19
N ILE A 102 -5.89 2.17 -8.64
CA ILE A 102 -5.66 2.30 -7.20
C ILE A 102 -6.24 3.62 -6.68
N TYR A 103 -5.98 4.74 -7.35
CA TYR A 103 -6.48 6.04 -6.91
C TYR A 103 -8.00 6.13 -7.02
N SER A 104 -8.59 5.68 -8.13
CA SER A 104 -10.05 5.68 -8.29
C SER A 104 -10.75 4.79 -7.26
N CYS A 105 -10.21 3.60 -6.97
CA CYS A 105 -10.77 2.72 -5.95
C CYS A 105 -10.57 3.23 -4.53
N TRP A 106 -9.48 3.93 -4.26
CA TRP A 106 -9.26 4.59 -2.97
C TRP A 106 -10.21 5.78 -2.78
N GLU A 107 -10.43 6.58 -3.82
CA GLU A 107 -11.33 7.74 -3.77
C GLU A 107 -12.77 7.33 -3.46
N THR A 108 -13.24 6.18 -3.94
CA THR A 108 -14.58 5.67 -3.59
C THR A 108 -14.68 5.18 -2.13
N GLN A 109 -13.56 4.93 -1.46
CA GLN A 109 -13.50 4.57 -0.04
C GLN A 109 -13.27 5.78 0.88
N TYR A 110 -13.06 6.96 0.28
CA TYR A 110 -12.82 8.21 0.98
C TYR A 110 -13.99 8.67 1.86
N ASP A 111 -15.17 8.06 1.70
CA ASP A 111 -16.33 8.35 2.53
C ASP A 111 -16.19 7.93 4.01
N GLY A 112 -15.13 7.18 4.37
CA GLY A 112 -14.82 6.83 5.75
C GLY A 112 -14.55 8.03 6.65
N PHE A 113 -15.20 8.07 7.82
CA PHE A 113 -15.16 9.18 8.79
C PHE A 113 -13.74 9.71 9.10
N LEU A 114 -12.78 8.80 9.29
CA LEU A 114 -11.40 9.16 9.64
C LEU A 114 -10.64 9.86 8.51
N LEU A 115 -10.88 9.46 7.25
CA LEU A 115 -10.24 10.08 6.09
C LEU A 115 -10.79 11.48 5.84
N LYS A 116 -12.11 11.66 5.97
CA LYS A 116 -12.75 12.99 5.94
C LYS A 116 -12.19 13.91 7.02
N LEU A 117 -12.11 13.42 8.25
CA LEU A 117 -11.57 14.19 9.38
C LEU A 117 -10.10 14.58 9.16
N ALA A 118 -9.27 13.66 8.69
CA ALA A 118 -7.87 13.94 8.38
C ALA A 118 -7.73 14.99 7.26
N HIS A 119 -8.53 14.88 6.21
CA HIS A 119 -8.54 15.86 5.12
C HIS A 119 -8.97 17.25 5.58
N GLU A 120 -10.03 17.37 6.37
CA GLU A 120 -10.47 18.65 6.91
C GLU A 120 -9.37 19.32 7.76
N LYS A 121 -8.64 18.54 8.55
CA LYS A 121 -7.49 19.02 9.33
C LYS A 121 -6.34 19.56 8.48
N THR A 122 -6.20 19.14 7.22
CA THR A 122 -5.16 19.66 6.31
C THR A 122 -5.53 21.01 5.67
N LYS A 123 -6.79 21.46 5.78
CA LYS A 123 -7.27 22.75 5.25
C LYS A 123 -7.18 23.89 6.26
N ALA A 124 -6.99 23.59 7.54
CA ALA A 124 -6.85 24.55 8.63
C ALA A 124 -5.39 24.98 8.80
#